data_AF-A0A8T5L656-F1
#
_entry.id   AF-A0A8T5L656-F1
#
_cell.length_a   1.000
_cell.length_b   1.000
_cell.length_c   1.000
_cell.angle_alpha   90.00
_cell.angle_beta   90.00
_cell.angle_gamma   90.00
#
_symmetry.space_group_name_H-M   'P 1'
#
loop_
_entity.id
_entity.type
_entity.pdbx_description
1 polymer ?
#
loop_
_entity_poly.entity_id
_entity_poly.type
_entity_poly.pdbx_seq_one_letter_code
_entity_poly.pdbx_strand_id
1 'polypeptide(L)'
;MTQRKGQSLVFEQVLLFAIGVAIFIVMLSIFSVLRGVWNVQAATDKLDTVSREVATGILSVATDPADFTLRTLVIPRDIAGEVYRIQLVGEKLQLDLSLPSLDLSRDSDLFSLGSTYTLVDSNVWSLHGRLTIKKVGTTISIN
;
A
#
# COMPACT_ATOMS: atom_id res chain seq x y z
N MET A 1 -13.06 67.68 2.75
CA MET A 1 -12.62 66.46 3.46
C MET A 1 -11.32 65.98 2.84
N THR A 2 -10.18 66.38 3.38
CA THR A 2 -8.87 65.91 2.92
C THR A 2 -8.62 64.50 3.42
N GLN A 3 -8.75 63.50 2.54
CA GLN A 3 -8.30 62.13 2.80
C GLN A 3 -6.82 62.18 3.25
N ARG A 4 -6.55 61.71 4.47
CA ARG A 4 -5.17 61.56 4.95
C ARG A 4 -4.52 60.43 4.15
N LYS A 5 -3.67 60.79 3.17
CA LYS A 5 -3.00 59.86 2.23
C LYS A 5 -2.39 58.61 2.88
N GLY A 6 -1.94 58.71 4.14
CA GLY A 6 -1.40 57.58 4.90
C GLY A 6 -2.42 56.48 5.26
N GLN A 7 -3.70 56.81 5.46
CA GLN A 7 -4.73 55.80 5.77
C GLN A 7 -5.06 54.91 4.57
N SER A 8 -5.04 55.47 3.36
CA SER A 8 -5.27 54.71 2.11
C SER A 8 -4.15 53.69 1.84
N LEU A 9 -2.89 54.09 2.09
CA LEU A 9 -1.73 53.24 1.86
C LEU A 9 -1.66 52.07 2.84
N VAL A 10 -1.96 52.31 4.11
CA VAL A 10 -2.05 51.24 5.13
C VAL A 10 -3.19 50.28 4.79
N PHE A 11 -4.35 50.79 4.36
CA PHE A 11 -5.47 49.93 3.95
C PHE A 11 -5.12 49.03 2.76
N GLU A 12 -4.47 49.58 1.74
CA GLU A 12 -4.03 48.82 0.56
C GLU A 12 -3.02 47.72 0.94
N GLN A 13 -2.05 48.02 1.82
CA GLN A 13 -1.09 47.03 2.31
C GLN A 13 -1.76 45.90 3.10
N VAL A 14 -2.71 46.23 3.98
CA VAL A 14 -3.47 45.23 4.74
C VAL A 14 -4.33 44.37 3.80
N LEU A 15 -4.94 44.97 2.78
CA LEU A 15 -5.74 44.26 1.79
C LEU A 15 -4.87 43.29 0.98
N LEU A 16 -3.71 43.73 0.47
CA LEU A 16 -2.78 42.88 -0.26
C LEU A 16 -2.22 41.75 0.62
N PHE A 17 -1.93 42.04 1.89
CA PHE A 17 -1.51 41.03 2.85
C PHE A 17 -2.61 39.98 3.09
N ALA A 18 -3.85 40.40 3.29
CA ALA A 18 -4.99 39.50 3.49
C ALA A 18 -5.22 38.60 2.27
N ILE A 19 -5.11 39.15 1.05
CA ILE A 19 -5.18 38.37 -0.19
C ILE A 19 -4.04 37.35 -0.24
N GLY A 20 -2.82 37.75 0.09
CA GLY A 20 -1.66 36.85 0.16
C GLY A 20 -1.87 35.68 1.13
N VAL A 21 -2.37 35.97 2.33
CA VAL A 21 -2.70 34.94 3.34
C VAL A 21 -3.80 34.01 2.83
N ALA A 22 -4.84 34.54 2.18
CA ALA A 22 -5.93 33.72 1.63
C ALA A 22 -5.42 32.76 0.55
N ILE A 23 -4.60 33.25 -0.39
CA ILE A 23 -3.98 32.42 -1.42
C ILE A 23 -3.11 31.33 -0.78
N PHE A 24 -2.31 31.68 0.22
CA PHE A 24 -1.46 30.73 0.93
C PHE A 24 -2.26 29.61 1.61
N ILE A 25 -3.37 29.94 2.27
CA ILE A 25 -4.25 28.94 2.90
C ILE A 25 -4.87 28.00 1.85
N VAL A 26 -5.32 28.54 0.71
CA VAL A 26 -5.86 27.73 -0.39
C VAL A 26 -4.79 26.79 -0.94
N MET A 27 -3.56 27.27 -1.15
CA MET A 27 -2.45 26.43 -1.61
C MET A 27 -2.12 25.31 -0.62
N LEU A 28 -2.09 25.59 0.68
CA LEU A 28 -1.88 24.57 1.72
C LEU A 28 -2.98 23.50 1.68
N SER A 29 -4.24 23.90 1.50
CA SER A 29 -5.37 22.97 1.39
C SER A 29 -5.23 22.05 0.17
N ILE A 30 -4.93 22.61 -1.01
CA ILE A 30 -4.71 21.83 -2.24
C ILE A 30 -3.56 20.84 -2.04
N PHE A 31 -2.44 21.29 -1.46
CA PHE A 31 -1.29 20.44 -1.23
C PHE A 31 -1.59 19.27 -0.27
N SER A 32 -2.41 19.52 0.76
CA SER A 32 -2.86 18.47 1.68
C SER A 32 -3.66 17.39 0.97
N VAL A 33 -4.60 17.79 0.10
CA VAL A 33 -5.40 16.85 -0.70
C VAL A 33 -4.53 16.05 -1.67
N LEU A 34 -3.63 16.71 -2.40
CA LEU A 34 -2.73 16.05 -3.34
C LEU A 34 -1.80 15.05 -2.65
N ARG A 35 -1.27 15.39 -1.46
CA ARG A 35 -0.47 14.47 -0.65
C ARG A 35 -1.28 13.22 -0.28
N GLY A 36 -2.55 13.37 0.08
CA GLY A 36 -3.43 12.24 0.36
C GLY A 36 -3.57 11.29 -0.84
N VAL A 37 -3.84 11.84 -2.03
CA VAL A 37 -3.97 11.05 -3.26
C VAL A 37 -2.67 10.30 -3.60
N TRP A 38 -1.53 10.97 -3.53
CA TRP A 38 -0.24 10.33 -3.81
C TRP A 38 0.13 9.25 -2.80
N ASN A 39 -0.22 9.42 -1.53
CA ASN A 39 0.01 8.39 -0.51
C ASN A 39 -0.79 7.12 -0.82
N VAL A 40 -2.06 7.25 -1.21
CA VAL A 40 -2.90 6.10 -1.60
C VAL A 40 -2.32 5.43 -2.84
N GLN A 41 -1.99 6.19 -3.89
CA GLN A 41 -1.42 5.61 -5.11
C GLN A 41 -0.10 4.88 -4.83
N ALA A 42 0.80 5.48 -4.06
CA ALA A 42 2.06 4.85 -3.69
C ALA A 42 1.86 3.59 -2.83
N ALA A 43 0.82 3.56 -1.98
CA ALA A 43 0.45 2.37 -1.23
C ALA A 43 -0.04 1.26 -2.16
N THR A 44 -0.93 1.58 -3.11
CA THR A 44 -1.43 0.63 -4.11
C THR A 44 -0.30 0.05 -4.96
N ASP A 45 0.62 0.88 -5.47
CA ASP A 45 1.74 0.42 -6.30
C ASP A 45 2.68 -0.51 -5.52
N LYS A 46 2.94 -0.20 -4.25
CA LYS A 46 3.72 -1.07 -3.35
C LYS A 46 3.00 -2.39 -3.09
N LEU A 47 1.70 -2.33 -2.84
CA LEU A 47 0.87 -3.51 -2.58
C LEU A 47 0.84 -4.44 -3.81
N ASP A 48 0.73 -3.87 -5.01
CA ASP A 48 0.87 -4.60 -6.28
C ASP A 48 2.23 -5.26 -6.45
N THR A 49 3.30 -4.54 -6.07
CA THR A 49 4.67 -5.07 -6.13
C THR A 49 4.84 -6.26 -5.19
N VAL A 50 4.39 -6.12 -3.93
CA VAL A 50 4.47 -7.21 -2.94
C VAL A 50 3.61 -8.39 -3.38
N SER A 51 2.38 -8.15 -3.85
CA SER A 51 1.52 -9.23 -4.33
C SER A 51 2.17 -10.04 -5.44
N ARG A 52 2.77 -9.34 -6.44
CA ARG A 52 3.48 -9.99 -7.54
C ARG A 52 4.70 -10.78 -7.07
N GLU A 53 5.47 -10.23 -6.14
CA GLU A 53 6.65 -10.89 -5.59
C GLU A 53 6.27 -12.17 -4.84
N VAL A 54 5.22 -12.11 -4.01
CA VAL A 54 4.69 -13.27 -3.28
C VAL A 54 4.13 -14.31 -4.25
N ALA A 55 3.29 -13.92 -5.21
CA ALA A 55 2.76 -14.82 -6.22
C ALA A 55 3.87 -15.51 -7.03
N THR A 56 4.90 -14.77 -7.43
CA THR A 56 6.06 -15.31 -8.15
C THR A 56 6.86 -16.28 -7.26
N GLY A 57 7.03 -15.96 -5.98
CA GLY A 57 7.67 -16.84 -5.02
C GLY A 57 6.89 -18.16 -4.84
N ILE A 58 5.56 -18.08 -4.74
CA ILE A 58 4.69 -19.25 -4.63
C ILE A 58 4.81 -20.11 -5.89
N LEU A 59 4.71 -19.50 -7.08
CA LEU A 59 4.85 -20.21 -8.35
C LEU A 59 6.23 -20.87 -8.47
N SER A 60 7.30 -20.18 -8.06
CA SER A 60 8.64 -20.74 -8.12
C SER A 60 8.80 -21.96 -7.22
N VAL A 61 8.23 -21.94 -6.01
CA VAL A 61 8.25 -23.09 -5.10
C VAL A 61 7.39 -24.22 -5.69
N ALA A 62 6.24 -23.91 -6.29
CA ALA A 62 5.40 -24.90 -6.95
C ALA A 62 6.16 -25.61 -8.08
N THR A 63 6.87 -24.87 -8.93
CA THR A 63 7.62 -25.43 -10.08
C THR A 63 8.90 -26.15 -9.69
N ASP A 64 9.33 -26.07 -8.43
CA ASP A 64 10.51 -26.79 -7.95
C ASP A 64 10.26 -28.31 -8.00
N PRO A 65 11.12 -29.12 -8.66
CA PRO A 65 10.94 -30.56 -8.73
C PRO A 65 11.07 -31.27 -7.37
N ALA A 66 11.60 -30.61 -6.34
CA ALA A 66 11.71 -31.19 -5.02
C ALA A 66 10.35 -31.35 -4.31
N ASP A 67 10.14 -32.51 -3.68
CA ASP A 67 8.96 -32.78 -2.85
C ASP A 67 8.87 -31.87 -1.63
N PHE A 68 10.01 -31.38 -1.14
CA PHE A 68 10.07 -30.40 -0.06
C PHE A 68 10.86 -29.18 -0.52
N THR A 69 10.22 -28.03 -0.50
CA THR A 69 10.85 -26.75 -0.81
C THR A 69 10.44 -25.71 0.21
N LEU A 70 11.40 -24.93 0.70
CA LEU A 70 11.15 -23.81 1.59
C LEU A 70 11.86 -22.58 1.03
N ARG A 71 11.11 -21.50 0.84
CA ARG A 71 11.62 -20.24 0.32
C ARG A 71 11.19 -19.10 1.21
N THR A 72 12.14 -18.32 1.69
CA THR A 72 11.85 -17.08 2.43
C THR A 72 12.00 -15.90 1.49
N LEU A 73 10.94 -15.12 1.34
CA LEU A 73 10.91 -13.83 0.68
C LEU A 73 11.14 -12.73 1.71
N VAL A 74 11.87 -11.69 1.30
CA VAL A 74 12.00 -10.47 2.07
C VAL A 74 10.95 -9.50 1.55
N ILE A 75 10.00 -9.15 2.39
CA ILE A 75 8.91 -8.24 2.05
C ILE A 75 9.01 -6.96 2.89
N PRO A 76 8.49 -5.83 2.42
CA PRO A 76 8.37 -4.63 3.25
C PRO A 76 7.63 -4.94 4.55
N ARG A 77 8.08 -4.38 5.67
CA ARG A 77 7.39 -4.54 6.96
C ARG A 77 6.07 -3.78 7.00
N ASP A 78 6.03 -2.67 6.28
CA ASP A 78 4.90 -1.77 6.21
C ASP A 78 4.72 -1.24 4.79
N ILE A 79 3.50 -0.83 4.49
CA ILE A 79 3.14 -0.07 3.29
C ILE A 79 2.41 1.17 3.79
N ALA A 80 2.90 2.35 3.38
CA ALA A 80 2.42 3.64 3.88
C ALA A 80 2.47 3.79 5.41
N GLY A 81 3.43 3.14 6.08
CA GLY A 81 3.60 3.19 7.53
C GLY A 81 2.76 2.17 8.30
N GLU A 82 2.03 1.31 7.59
CA GLU A 82 1.07 0.39 8.19
C GLU A 82 1.39 -1.07 7.86
N VAL A 83 1.17 -1.93 8.86
CA VAL A 83 1.36 -3.38 8.72
C VAL A 83 0.18 -3.94 7.93
N TYR A 84 0.50 -4.79 6.97
CA TYR A 84 -0.47 -5.46 6.12
C TYR A 84 -0.48 -6.95 6.32
N ARG A 85 -1.56 -7.55 5.85
CA ARG A 85 -1.87 -8.96 6.00
C ARG A 85 -1.80 -9.65 4.66
N ILE A 86 -1.14 -10.80 4.60
CA ILE A 86 -1.02 -11.64 3.42
C ILE A 86 -1.79 -12.91 3.71
N GLN A 87 -2.80 -13.20 2.90
CA GLN A 87 -3.66 -14.37 3.05
C GLN A 87 -3.67 -15.21 1.78
N LEU A 88 -3.61 -16.52 1.97
CA LEU A 88 -3.96 -17.48 0.95
C LEU A 88 -5.39 -17.94 1.25
N VAL A 89 -6.31 -17.80 0.30
CA VAL A 89 -7.71 -18.23 0.45
C VAL A 89 -8.12 -18.99 -0.81
N GLY A 90 -8.20 -20.32 -0.71
CA GLY A 90 -8.39 -21.19 -1.86
C GLY A 90 -7.29 -20.98 -2.91
N GLU A 91 -7.67 -20.56 -4.11
CA GLU A 91 -6.74 -20.30 -5.23
C GLU A 91 -6.30 -18.83 -5.34
N LYS A 92 -6.62 -18.02 -4.35
CA LYS A 92 -6.34 -16.58 -4.35
C LYS A 92 -5.30 -16.21 -3.31
N LEU A 93 -4.42 -15.31 -3.71
CA LEU A 93 -3.58 -14.55 -2.81
C LEU A 93 -4.27 -13.21 -2.55
N GLN A 94 -4.60 -12.93 -1.30
CA GLN A 94 -5.20 -11.67 -0.87
C GLN A 94 -4.22 -10.90 0.00
N LEU A 95 -3.98 -9.63 -0.33
CA LEU A 95 -3.22 -8.71 0.49
C LEU A 95 -4.15 -7.63 1.00
N ASP A 96 -4.31 -7.55 2.32
CA ASP A 96 -5.19 -6.58 2.96
C ASP A 96 -4.38 -5.58 3.79
N LEU A 97 -4.52 -4.31 3.46
CA LEU A 97 -4.31 -3.19 4.36
C LEU A 97 -5.68 -2.79 4.93
N SER A 98 -5.99 -3.23 6.13
CA SER A 98 -7.21 -2.81 6.83
C SER A 98 -6.87 -1.70 7.82
N LEU A 99 -7.31 -0.47 7.53
CA LEU A 99 -7.13 0.71 8.38
C LEU A 99 -8.46 1.41 8.67
N PRO A 100 -8.54 2.23 9.74
CA PRO A 100 -9.70 3.10 9.99
C PRO A 100 -9.92 4.17 8.91
N SER A 101 -8.89 4.51 8.13
CA SER A 101 -8.89 5.61 7.16
C SER A 101 -8.69 5.17 5.70
N LEU A 102 -8.36 3.90 5.47
CA LEU A 102 -8.02 3.39 4.14
C LEU A 102 -8.18 1.86 4.14
N ASP A 103 -9.17 1.37 3.41
CA ASP A 103 -9.35 -0.07 3.17
C ASP A 103 -8.85 -0.37 1.77
N LEU A 104 -7.68 -1.00 1.70
CA LEU A 104 -7.03 -1.39 0.45
C LEU A 104 -6.82 -2.89 0.48
N SER A 105 -7.48 -3.58 -0.43
CA SER A 105 -7.28 -5.00 -0.66
C SER A 105 -6.83 -5.25 -2.08
N ARG A 106 -5.97 -6.24 -2.26
CA ARG A 106 -5.56 -6.72 -3.56
C ARG A 106 -5.63 -8.23 -3.62
N ASP A 107 -6.49 -8.68 -4.50
CA ASP A 107 -6.56 -10.07 -4.89
C ASP A 107 -5.63 -10.33 -6.08
N SER A 108 -4.96 -11.47 -6.04
CA SER A 108 -4.15 -11.98 -7.13
C SER A 108 -4.42 -13.47 -7.25
N ASP A 109 -4.93 -13.86 -8.40
CA ASP A 109 -5.30 -15.23 -8.66
C ASP A 109 -4.05 -16.07 -8.98
N LEU A 110 -3.98 -17.28 -8.42
CA LEU A 110 -2.90 -18.23 -8.63
C LEU A 110 -3.29 -19.30 -9.67
N PHE A 111 -4.07 -18.91 -10.69
CA PHE A 111 -4.84 -19.70 -11.67
C PHE A 111 -4.21 -20.99 -12.24
N SER A 112 -2.90 -21.20 -12.13
CA SER A 112 -2.20 -22.40 -12.61
C SER A 112 -1.94 -23.45 -11.54
N LEU A 113 -2.15 -23.13 -10.25
CA LEU A 113 -1.79 -24.01 -9.14
C LEU A 113 -2.93 -24.92 -8.70
N GLY A 114 -4.18 -24.47 -8.75
CA GLY A 114 -5.33 -25.18 -8.17
C GLY A 114 -5.62 -26.58 -8.75
N SER A 115 -5.18 -26.85 -9.99
CA SER A 115 -5.35 -28.16 -10.62
C SER A 115 -4.32 -29.20 -10.18
N THR A 116 -3.16 -28.76 -9.67
CA THR A 116 -1.99 -29.61 -9.38
C THR A 116 -1.57 -29.56 -7.91
N TYR A 117 -1.84 -28.43 -7.25
CA TYR A 117 -1.42 -28.14 -5.89
C TYR A 117 -2.62 -27.77 -5.02
N THR A 118 -2.60 -28.25 -3.77
CA THR A 118 -3.54 -27.84 -2.74
C THR A 118 -2.94 -26.67 -1.97
N LEU A 119 -3.54 -25.50 -2.15
CA LEU A 119 -3.19 -24.28 -1.45
C LEU A 119 -3.87 -24.30 -0.07
N VAL A 120 -3.08 -24.20 1.00
CA VAL A 120 -3.59 -24.21 2.37
C VAL A 120 -3.89 -22.79 2.81
N ASP A 121 -5.14 -22.56 3.20
CA ASP A 121 -5.57 -21.29 3.76
C ASP A 121 -4.65 -20.89 4.91
N SER A 122 -3.98 -19.75 4.75
CA SER A 122 -2.96 -19.31 5.68
C SER A 122 -2.90 -17.79 5.68
N ASN A 123 -2.45 -17.23 6.81
CA ASN A 123 -2.48 -15.81 7.05
C ASN A 123 -1.21 -15.39 7.79
N VAL A 124 -0.50 -14.41 7.23
CA VAL A 124 0.76 -13.90 7.75
C VAL A 124 0.71 -12.38 7.82
N TRP A 125 1.17 -11.84 8.96
CA TRP A 125 1.36 -10.40 9.12
C TRP A 125 2.78 -10.00 8.72
N SER A 126 2.89 -8.87 8.03
CA SER A 126 4.17 -8.32 7.52
C SER A 126 5.15 -7.82 8.59
N LEU A 127 4.82 -7.90 9.89
CA LEU A 127 5.61 -7.39 11.03
C LEU A 127 7.12 -7.67 10.95
N HIS A 128 7.49 -8.87 10.51
CA HIS A 128 8.89 -9.31 10.49
C HIS A 128 9.61 -8.99 9.16
N GLY A 129 8.89 -8.51 8.14
CA GLY A 129 9.42 -8.21 6.81
C GLY A 129 9.88 -9.47 6.08
N ARG A 130 9.31 -10.63 6.44
CA ARG A 130 9.66 -11.93 5.88
C ARG A 130 8.40 -12.76 5.71
N LEU A 131 8.35 -13.47 4.60
CA LEU A 131 7.32 -14.45 4.31
C LEU A 131 8.00 -15.75 3.91
N THR A 132 7.65 -16.84 4.55
CA THR A 132 8.16 -18.18 4.26
C THR A 132 7.10 -18.98 3.54
N ILE A 133 7.41 -19.36 2.30
CA ILE A 133 6.59 -20.21 1.46
C ILE A 133 7.14 -21.64 1.59
N LYS A 134 6.24 -22.58 1.86
CA LYS A 134 6.57 -23.98 2.07
C LYS A 134 5.77 -24.86 1.13
N LYS A 135 6.45 -25.77 0.43
CA LYS A 135 5.85 -26.88 -0.33
C LYS A 135 6.21 -28.21 0.31
N VAL A 136 5.21 -29.08 0.44
CA VAL A 136 5.35 -30.48 0.86
C VAL A 136 4.46 -31.33 -0.05
N GLY A 137 5.07 -32.10 -0.95
CA GLY A 137 4.36 -32.81 -2.01
C GLY A 137 3.57 -31.84 -2.89
N THR A 138 2.26 -32.01 -2.94
CA THR A 138 1.33 -31.13 -3.66
C THR A 138 0.77 -30.00 -2.80
N THR A 139 1.15 -29.90 -1.53
CA THR A 139 0.59 -28.92 -0.61
C THR A 139 1.49 -27.69 -0.48
N ILE A 140 0.92 -26.49 -0.61
CA ILE A 140 1.64 -25.22 -0.46
C ILE A 140 1.01 -24.38 0.66
N SER A 141 1.83 -23.81 1.54
CA SER A 141 1.40 -22.90 2.62
C SER A 141 2.36 -21.73 2.81
N ILE A 142 1.86 -20.65 3.42
CA ILE A 142 2.66 -19.47 3.78
C ILE A 142 2.74 -19.29 5.31
N ASN A 143 3.89 -18.80 5.80
CA ASN A 143 4.19 -18.54 7.23
C ASN A 143 5.04 -17.30 7.44
#